data_AF-A0A2N2G2J2-F1
#
_entry.id   AF-A0A2N2G2J2-F1
#
_cell.length_a   1.000
_cell.length_b   1.000
_cell.length_c   1.000
_cell.angle_alpha   90.00
_cell.angle_beta   90.00
_cell.angle_gamma   90.00
#
_symmetry.space_group_name_H-M   'P 1'
#
loop_
_entity.id
_entity.type
_entity.pdbx_description
1 polymer ?
#
loop_
_entity_poly.entity_id
_entity_poly.type
_entity_poly.pdbx_seq_one_letter_code
_entity_poly.pdbx_strand_id
1 'polypeptide(L)' 'MYVVIEGIDTAGKSTQLDLLKVNHPNAIFTKEPGGTAIGQKLRAMALSAEAKSKVAEMFLFLADRAEHIQEIIKP' A
#
# COMPACT_ATOMS: atom_id res chain seq x y z
N MET A 1 9.60 6.37 13.54
CA MET A 1 8.15 6.64 13.65
C MET A 1 7.49 6.08 12.41
N TYR A 2 6.46 5.25 12.55
CA TYR A 2 5.70 4.70 11.43
C TYR A 2 4.27 5.24 11.48
N VAL A 3 3.79 5.80 10.37
CA VAL A 3 2.48 6.47 10.26
C VAL A 3 1.74 5.89 9.07
N VAL A 4 0.46 5.57 9.28
CA VAL A 4 -0.43 5.08 8.22
C VAL A 4 -1.56 6.09 8.03
N ILE A 5 -1.85 6.46 6.79
CA ILE A 5 -2.98 7.33 6.42
C ILE A 5 -4.07 6.46 5.80
N GLU A 6 -5.17 6.31 6.53
CA GLU A 6 -6.32 5.48 6.13
C GLU A 6 -7.56 6.30 5.82
N GLY A 7 -8.49 5.70 5.07
CA GLY A 7 -9.77 6.30 4.72
C GLY A 7 -10.37 5.71 3.45
N ILE A 8 -11.67 5.95 3.25
CA ILE A 8 -12.36 5.55 2.01
C ILE A 8 -11.82 6.30 0.78
N ASP A 9 -12.18 5.84 -0.41
CA ASP A 9 -11.87 6.57 -1.64
C ASP A 9 -12.41 8.00 -1.57
N THR A 10 -11.67 8.92 -2.21
CA THR A 10 -11.92 10.38 -2.20
C THR A 10 -11.85 11.09 -0.83
N ALA A 11 -11.46 10.41 0.26
CA ALA A 11 -11.26 11.02 1.58
C ALA A 11 -10.05 11.99 1.69
N GLY A 12 -9.34 12.27 0.60
CA GLY A 12 -8.21 13.22 0.58
C GLY A 12 -6.84 12.65 0.98
N LYS A 13 -6.68 11.32 1.08
CA LYS A 13 -5.42 10.65 1.47
C LYS A 13 -4.21 11.12 0.65
N SER A 14 -4.34 11.15 -0.69
CA SER A 14 -3.26 11.57 -1.59
C SER A 14 -2.89 13.03 -1.38
N THR A 15 -3.87 13.92 -1.21
CA THR A 15 -3.65 15.35 -0.93
C THR A 15 -2.85 15.54 0.37
N GLN A 16 -3.24 14.84 1.43
CA GLN A 16 -2.52 14.90 2.72
C GLN A 16 -1.09 14.36 2.59
N LEU A 17 -0.90 13.28 1.83
CA LEU A 17 0.41 12.69 1.60
C LEU A 17 1.35 13.66 0.85
N ASP A 18 0.84 14.41 -0.13
CA ASP A 18 1.64 15.40 -0.85
C ASP A 18 2.01 16.62 0.02
N LEU A 19 1.10 17.07 0.89
CA LEU A 19 1.41 18.10 1.88
C LEU A 19 2.47 17.65 2.89
N LEU A 20 2.41 16.38 3.32
CA LEU A 20 3.40 15.81 4.23
C LEU A 20 4.78 15.69 3.58
N LYS A 21 4.87 15.34 2.29
CA LYS A 21 6.15 15.30 1.56
C LYS A 21 6.87 16.64 1.57
N VAL A 22 6.13 17.75 1.41
CA VAL A 22 6.70 19.10 1.45
C VAL A 22 7.29 19.41 2.82
N ASN A 23 6.61 19.02 3.89
CA ASN A 23 7.04 19.31 5.26
C ASN A 23 8.04 18.29 5.84
N HIS A 24 8.15 17.11 5.24
CA HIS A 24 9.01 16.01 5.70
C HIS A 24 9.84 15.41 4.55
N PRO A 25 10.76 16.18 3.93
CA PRO A 25 11.48 15.74 2.73
C PRO A 25 12.40 14.52 2.94
N ASN A 26 12.79 14.24 4.19
CA ASN A 26 13.65 13.09 4.53
C ASN A 26 12.85 11.82 4.88
N ALA A 27 11.51 11.89 4.90
CA ALA A 27 10.68 10.72 5.19
C ALA A 27 10.51 9.84 3.95
N ILE A 28 10.39 8.54 4.17
CA ILE A 28 10.06 7.58 3.10
C ILE A 28 8.53 7.57 2.95
N PHE A 29 8.06 7.83 1.73
CA PHE A 29 6.66 7.76 1.37
C PHE A 29 6.41 6.54 0.49
N THR A 30 5.46 5.73 0.89
CA THR A 30 5.09 4.49 0.20
C THR A 30 3.58 4.26 0.32
N LYS A 31 3.05 3.21 -0.33
CA LYS A 31 1.62 2.87 -0.35
C LYS A 31 1.38 1.38 -0.41
N GLU A 32 0.25 0.95 0.14
CA GLU A 32 -0.30 -0.40 -0.01
C GLU A 32 -1.69 -0.34 -0.67
N PRO A 33 -2.05 -1.34 -1.50
CA PRO A 33 -1.14 -2.30 -2.11
C PRO A 33 -0.31 -1.67 -3.24
N GLY A 34 0.83 -2.27 -3.56
CA GLY A 34 1.64 -1.91 -4.74
C GLY A 34 2.91 -1.10 -4.47
N GLY A 35 3.42 -1.11 -3.24
CA GLY A 35 4.67 -0.41 -2.87
C GLY A 35 5.94 -1.05 -3.44
N THR A 36 5.90 -2.34 -3.80
CA THR A 36 7.05 -3.12 -4.28
C THR A 36 6.82 -3.66 -5.70
N ALA A 37 7.86 -4.23 -6.32
CA ALA A 37 7.75 -4.84 -7.67
C ALA A 37 6.78 -6.05 -7.68
N ILE A 38 6.83 -6.88 -6.64
CA ILE A 38 5.86 -7.98 -6.45
C ILE A 38 4.49 -7.41 -6.06
N GLY A 39 4.44 -6.41 -5.18
CA GLY A 39 3.22 -5.76 -4.74
C GLY A 39 2.39 -5.19 -5.89
N GLN A 40 3.02 -4.62 -6.91
CA GLN A 40 2.33 -4.15 -8.11
C GLN A 40 1.58 -5.27 -8.85
N LYS A 41 2.17 -6.48 -8.92
CA LYS A 41 1.54 -7.65 -9.53
C LYS A 41 0.38 -8.16 -8.67
N LEU A 42 0.58 -8.23 -7.35
CA LEU A 42 -0.46 -8.64 -6.40
C LEU A 42 -1.64 -7.68 -6.40
N ARG A 43 -1.39 -6.36 -6.46
CA ARG A 43 -2.42 -5.33 -6.63
C ARG A 43 -3.24 -5.56 -7.90
N ALA A 44 -2.59 -5.85 -9.02
CA ALA A 44 -3.30 -6.11 -10.27
C ALA A 44 -4.26 -7.31 -10.14
N MET A 45 -3.80 -8.42 -9.56
CA MET A 45 -4.61 -9.62 -9.32
C MET A 45 -5.78 -9.37 -8.36
N ALA A 46 -5.57 -8.56 -7.32
CA ALA A 46 -6.63 -8.21 -6.38
C ALA A 46 -7.69 -7.31 -7.03
N LEU A 47 -7.28 -6.33 -7.84
CA LEU A 47 -8.20 -5.39 -8.50
C LEU A 47 -8.90 -5.95 -9.73
N SER A 48 -8.33 -6.97 -10.39
CA SER A 48 -8.97 -7.65 -11.52
C SER A 48 -10.11 -8.58 -11.10
N ALA A 49 -10.36 -8.74 -9.79
CA ALA A 49 -11.35 -9.65 -9.23
C ALA A 49 -11.19 -11.10 -9.72
N GLU A 50 -9.96 -11.50 -10.06
CA GLU A 50 -9.63 -12.87 -10.48
C GLU A 50 -9.92 -13.89 -9.38
N ALA A 51 -9.72 -13.50 -8.12
CA ALA A 51 -10.06 -14.31 -6.97
C ALA A 51 -11.57 -14.30 -6.68
N LYS A 52 -12.23 -15.45 -6.90
CA LYS A 52 -13.65 -15.64 -6.53
C LYS A 52 -13.86 -15.71 -5.01
N SER A 53 -12.86 -16.19 -4.27
CA SER A 53 -12.91 -16.29 -2.81
C SER A 53 -12.47 -15.00 -2.16
N LYS A 54 -13.31 -14.45 -1.26
CA LYS A 54 -12.97 -13.27 -0.46
C LYS A 54 -11.79 -13.48 0.47
N VAL A 55 -11.56 -14.73 0.90
CA VAL A 55 -10.38 -15.10 1.69
C VAL A 55 -9.12 -15.08 0.82
N ALA A 56 -9.21 -15.56 -0.43
CA ALA A 56 -8.08 -15.50 -1.35
C ALA A 56 -7.73 -14.05 -1.72
N GLU A 57 -8.74 -13.20 -1.98
CA GLU A 57 -8.56 -11.76 -2.18
C GLU A 57 -7.84 -11.12 -0.97
N MET A 58 -8.30 -11.41 0.25
CA MET A 58 -7.63 -10.97 1.48
C MET A 58 -6.16 -11.43 1.55
N PHE A 59 -5.86 -12.68 1.18
CA PHE A 59 -4.48 -13.17 1.19
C PHE A 59 -3.57 -12.47 0.17
N LEU A 60 -4.10 -12.00 -0.97
CA LEU A 60 -3.32 -11.19 -1.92
C LEU A 60 -2.89 -9.85 -1.28
N PHE A 61 -3.80 -9.17 -0.56
CA PHE A 61 -3.46 -7.96 0.17
C PHE A 61 -2.45 -8.22 1.30
N LEU A 62 -2.60 -9.35 2.02
CA LEU A 62 -1.66 -9.72 3.09
C LEU A 62 -0.27 -10.09 2.54
N ALA A 63 -0.20 -10.74 1.37
CA ALA A 63 1.06 -11.03 0.70
C ALA A 63 1.77 -9.75 0.26
N ASP A 64 1.05 -8.78 -0.30
CA ASP A 64 1.61 -7.47 -0.66
C ASP A 64 2.18 -6.75 0.57
N ARG A 65 1.42 -6.70 1.66
CA ARG A 65 1.88 -6.12 2.94
C ARG A 65 3.12 -6.83 3.48
N ALA A 66 3.17 -8.16 3.42
CA ALA A 66 4.31 -8.93 3.90
C ALA A 66 5.60 -8.56 3.13
N GLU A 67 5.51 -8.48 1.81
CA GLU A 67 6.64 -8.06 0.96
C GLU A 67 7.04 -6.60 1.24
N HIS A 68 6.04 -5.72 1.33
CA HIS A 68 6.27 -4.30 1.56
C HIS A 68 6.96 -4.02 2.90
N ILE A 69 6.58 -4.78 3.94
CA ILE A 69 7.28 -4.74 5.23
C ILE A 69 8.75 -5.11 5.07
N GLN A 70 9.07 -6.16 4.31
CA GLN A 70 10.44 -6.64 4.17
C GLN A 70 11.31 -5.70 3.33
N GLU A 71 10.80 -5.19 2.21
CA GLU A 71 11.59 -4.38 1.30
C GLU A 71 11.68 -2.90 1.71
N ILE A 72 10.65 -2.35 2.36
CA ILE A 72 10.53 -0.89 2.58
C ILE A 72 10.48 -0.50 4.06
N ILE A 73 9.79 -1.25 4.92
CA ILE A 73 9.54 -0.81 6.32
C ILE A 73 10.64 -1.28 7.29
N LYS A 74 11.10 -2.53 7.17
CA LYS A 74 12.13 -3.14 8.02
C LYS A 74 13.62 -2.84 7.71
N PRO A 75 14.04 -2.15 6.63
CA PRO A 75 15.45 -1.84 6.41
C PRO A 75 16.15 -1.22 7.62
#